data_AF-H0JKL9-F1
#
_entry.id   AF-H0JKL9-F1
#
_cell.length_a   1.000
_cell.length_b   1.000
_cell.length_c   1.000
_cell.angle_alpha   90.00
_cell.angle_beta   90.00
_cell.angle_gamma   90.00
#
_symmetry.space_group_name_H-M   'P 1'
#
loop_
_entity.id
_entity.type
_entity.pdbx_description
1 polymer ?
#
loop_
_entity_poly.entity_id
_entity_poly.type
_entity_poly.pdbx_seq_one_letter_code
_entity_poly.pdbx_strand_id
1 'polypeptide(L)' 'MLHNLTGWHALIVLAILLLVFGAAKLPALAKGVGQSLRILKDEIREESTPSPQDNAPTALGEHSTTTVTSTPVPYRPAS' A
#
# COMPACT_ATOMS: atom_id res chain seq x y z
N MET A 1 -32.28 -3.30 9.40
CA MET A 1 -31.84 -4.34 10.36
C MET A 1 -30.32 -4.57 10.36
N LEU A 2 -29.50 -3.55 10.03
CA LEU A 2 -28.02 -3.67 9.92
C LEU A 2 -27.27 -2.67 10.83
N HIS A 3 -28.01 -1.90 11.63
CA HIS A 3 -27.50 -0.73 12.36
C HIS A 3 -26.81 -1.10 13.70
N ASN A 4 -26.77 -2.38 14.06
CA ASN A 4 -26.12 -2.87 15.29
C ASN A 4 -24.71 -3.46 15.06
N LEU A 5 -24.24 -3.55 13.81
CA LEU A 5 -22.98 -4.23 13.48
C LEU A 5 -21.74 -3.33 13.51
N THR A 6 -21.87 -2.01 13.45
CA THR A 6 -20.86 -1.24 12.71
C THR A 6 -19.99 -0.29 13.51
N GLY A 7 -20.30 0.01 14.77
CA GLY A 7 -19.45 0.90 15.57
C GLY A 7 -18.70 0.17 16.67
N TRP A 8 -19.44 -0.19 17.71
CA TRP A 8 -18.86 -0.65 18.97
C TRP A 8 -18.23 -2.04 18.88
N HIS A 9 -18.89 -2.96 18.17
CA HIS A 9 -18.39 -4.33 17.98
C HIS A 9 -17.07 -4.36 17.19
N ALA A 10 -16.94 -3.54 16.13
CA ALA A 10 -15.72 -3.45 15.35
C ALA A 10 -14.54 -2.96 16.21
N LEU A 11 -14.75 -1.99 17.09
CA LEU A 11 -13.71 -1.53 18.02
C LEU A 11 -13.31 -2.60 19.04
N ILE A 12 -14.27 -3.38 19.56
CA ILE A 12 -13.96 -4.50 20.47
C ILE A 12 -13.13 -5.58 19.77
N VAL A 13 -13.51 -5.97 18.55
CA VAL A 13 -12.74 -6.95 17.76
C VAL A 13 -11.35 -6.42 17.45
N LEU A 14 -11.24 -5.14 17.08
CA LEU A 14 -9.95 -4.49 16.85
C LEU A 14 -9.10 -4.49 18.13
N ALA A 15 -9.68 -4.19 19.29
CA ALA A 15 -8.99 -4.22 20.57
C ALA A 15 -8.45 -5.63 20.90
N ILE A 16 -9.24 -6.68 20.67
CA ILE A 16 -8.81 -8.07 20.86
C ILE A 16 -7.66 -8.43 19.90
N LEU A 17 -7.77 -8.05 18.61
CA LEU A 17 -6.70 -8.26 17.64
C LEU A 17 -5.42 -7.51 18.03
N LEU A 18 -5.52 -6.27 18.52
CA LEU A 18 -4.34 -5.51 19.00
C LEU A 18 -3.72 -6.16 20.24
N LEU A 19 -4.52 -6.79 21.10
CA LEU A 19 -4.02 -7.48 22.28
C LEU A 19 -3.26 -8.77 21.93
N VAL A 20 -3.74 -9.52 20.92
CA VAL A 20 -3.11 -10.77 20.47
C VAL A 20 -1.94 -10.53 19.51
N PHE A 21 -2.12 -9.64 18.52
CA PHE A 21 -1.14 -9.39 17.47
C PHE A 21 -0.20 -8.22 17.78
N GLY A 22 -0.61 -7.28 18.64
CA GLY A 22 0.13 -6.06 18.95
C GLY A 22 -0.18 -4.88 18.00
N ALA A 23 -0.07 -3.66 18.53
CA ALA A 23 -0.44 -2.43 17.81
C ALA A 23 0.37 -2.14 16.55
N ALA A 24 1.62 -2.61 16.48
CA ALA A 24 2.48 -2.42 15.32
C ALA A 24 2.25 -3.46 14.20
N LYS A 25 1.67 -4.63 14.51
CA LYS A 25 1.60 -5.76 13.56
C LYS A 25 0.37 -5.71 12.65
N LEU A 26 -0.79 -5.31 13.17
CA LEU A 26 -1.98 -5.10 12.33
C LEU A 26 -1.76 -4.10 11.18
N PRO A 27 -1.22 -2.88 11.41
CA PRO A 27 -1.01 -1.94 10.32
C PRO A 27 0.09 -2.41 9.35
N ALA A 28 1.12 -3.11 9.82
CA ALA A 28 2.14 -3.68 8.96
C ALA A 28 1.58 -4.74 8.01
N LEU A 29 0.75 -5.66 8.53
CA LEU A 29 0.08 -6.69 7.74
C LEU A 29 -0.95 -6.08 6.76
N ALA A 30 -1.73 -5.10 7.22
CA ALA A 30 -2.69 -4.40 6.39
C ALA A 30 -2.02 -3.67 5.22
N LYS A 31 -0.85 -3.04 5.44
CA LYS A 31 -0.07 -2.41 4.37
C LYS A 31 0.41 -3.43 3.33
N GLY A 32 0.90 -4.60 3.76
CA GLY A 32 1.34 -5.66 2.85
C GLY A 32 0.18 -6.21 2.00
N VAL A 33 -0.93 -6.59 2.64
CA VAL A 33 -2.12 -7.14 1.97
C VAL A 33 -2.80 -6.10 1.08
N GLY A 34 -2.89 -4.85 1.54
CA GLY A 34 -3.48 -3.75 0.79
C GLY A 34 -2.70 -3.44 -0.48
N GLN A 35 -1.36 -3.55 -0.45
CA GLN A 35 -0.54 -3.35 -1.64
C GLN A 35 -0.74 -4.46 -2.68
N SER A 36 -0.84 -5.72 -2.27
CA SER A 36 -1.16 -6.85 -3.17
C SER A 36 -2.55 -6.71 -3.81
N LEU A 37 -3.56 -6.30 -3.02
CA LEU A 37 -4.92 -6.05 -3.52
C LEU A 37 -4.98 -4.86 -4.47
N ARG A 38 -4.18 -3.82 -4.24
CA ARG A 38 -4.11 -2.64 -5.12
C ARG A 38 -3.57 -2.99 -6.49
N ILE A 39 -2.48 -3.74 -6.55
CA ILE A 39 -1.89 -4.21 -7.82
C ILE A 39 -2.92 -5.03 -8.61
N LEU A 40 -3.58 -5.98 -7.93
CA LEU A 40 -4.64 -6.78 -8.54
C LEU A 40 -5.83 -5.90 -9.00
N LYS A 41 -6.22 -4.88 -8.23
CA LYS A 41 -7.31 -3.97 -8.60
C LYS A 41 -6.95 -3.12 -9.82
N ASP A 42 -5.70 -2.68 -9.91
CA ASP A 42 -5.21 -1.84 -10.99
C ASP A 42 -5.14 -2.65 -12.29
N GLU A 43 -4.63 -3.89 -12.24
CA GLU A 43 -4.61 -4.82 -13.38
C GLU A 43 -6.03 -5.17 -13.85
N ILE A 44 -6.95 -5.41 -12.90
CA ILE A 44 -8.37 -5.65 -13.19
C ILE A 44 -9.05 -4.43 -13.84
N ARG A 45 -8.68 -3.22 -13.45
CA ARG A 45 -9.22 -1.98 -14.04
C ARG A 45 -8.68 -1.75 -15.45
N GLU A 46 -7.46 -2.17 -15.72
CA GLU A 46 -6.81 -1.99 -17.01
C GLU A 46 -7.40 -2.90 -18.11
N GLU A 47 -7.83 -4.12 -17.76
CA GLU A 47 -8.52 -5.01 -18.70
C GLU A 47 -9.94 -4.55 -19.08
N SER A 48 -10.52 -3.63 -18.29
CA SER A 48 -11.92 -3.16 -18.41
C SER A 48 -12.07 -1.75 -19.02
N THR A 49 -11.04 -1.18 -19.68
CA THR A 49 -10.92 0.16 -20.35
C THR A 49 -12.20 1.00 -20.65
N PRO A 50 -12.19 2.38 -20.70
CA PRO A 50 -11.14 3.39 -20.49
C PRO A 50 -11.46 4.45 -19.38
N SER A 51 -10.41 5.07 -18.82
CA SER A 51 -10.43 6.03 -17.69
C SER A 51 -11.20 7.35 -17.94
N PRO A 52 -11.73 8.01 -16.89
CA PRO A 52 -10.95 9.07 -16.22
C PRO A 52 -11.00 9.07 -14.68
N GLN A 53 -9.84 9.38 -14.08
CA GLN A 53 -9.61 9.91 -12.71
C GLN A 53 -10.07 9.07 -11.52
N ASP A 54 -9.11 8.65 -10.69
CA ASP A 54 -9.36 8.67 -9.25
C ASP A 54 -8.09 9.02 -8.45
N ASN A 55 -8.31 9.91 -7.51
CA ASN A 55 -7.35 10.84 -6.92
C ASN A 55 -6.18 10.17 -6.17
N ALA A 56 -4.99 10.72 -6.40
CA ALA A 56 -3.89 10.65 -5.46
C ALA A 56 -4.28 11.34 -4.14
N PRO A 57 -4.18 10.67 -2.98
CA PRO A 57 -3.85 11.37 -1.75
C PRO A 57 -2.35 11.66 -1.82
N THR A 58 -2.04 12.94 -1.95
CA THR A 58 -0.80 13.60 -1.59
C THR A 58 0.08 12.76 -0.64
N ALA A 59 1.19 12.25 -1.17
CA ALA A 59 2.31 11.79 -0.38
C ALA A 59 3.03 13.03 0.20
N LEU A 60 2.62 13.45 1.40
CA LEU A 60 3.52 14.12 2.33
C LEU A 60 4.05 13.03 3.27
N GLY A 61 5.30 12.65 3.08
CA GLY A 61 5.95 11.58 3.79
C GLY A 61 7.21 11.18 3.04
N GLU A 62 8.25 11.99 3.25
CA GLU A 62 9.61 11.76 2.80
C GLU A 62 10.03 10.28 2.77
N HIS A 63 10.42 9.81 1.59
CA HIS A 63 11.55 8.90 1.45
C HIS A 63 12.39 9.36 0.25
N SER A 64 13.02 10.52 0.43
CA SER A 64 14.30 10.76 -0.22
C SER A 64 15.37 9.95 0.51
N THR A 65 16.33 9.47 -0.27
CA THR A 65 17.70 9.09 0.10
C THR A 65 17.93 7.66 0.59
N THR A 66 18.23 6.76 -0.35
CA THR A 66 19.62 6.30 -0.47
C THR A 66 19.91 6.01 -1.94
N THR A 67 20.50 7.00 -2.57
CA THR A 67 21.36 6.89 -3.75
C THR A 67 22.42 5.81 -3.48
N VAL A 68 22.27 4.62 -4.05
CA VAL A 68 23.45 3.77 -4.31
C VAL A 68 23.88 4.06 -5.73
N THR A 69 24.90 4.90 -5.80
CA THR A 69 25.84 5.08 -6.90
C THR A 69 26.15 3.76 -7.61
N SER A 70 25.50 3.48 -8.73
CA SER A 70 26.09 2.64 -9.77
C SER A 70 26.69 3.57 -10.81
N THR A 71 27.98 3.86 -10.67
CA THR A 71 28.80 4.58 -11.65
C THR A 71 28.57 3.98 -13.04
N PRO A 72 27.98 4.72 -14.01
CA PRO A 72 27.97 4.27 -15.38
C PRO A 72 29.41 4.36 -15.91
N VAL A 73 30.08 3.21 -16.05
CA VAL A 73 31.36 3.14 -16.76
C VAL A 73 31.06 3.34 -18.25
N PRO A 74 31.54 4.42 -18.90
CA PRO A 74 31.37 4.58 -20.34
C PRO A 74 32.24 3.55 -21.05
N TYR A 75 31.63 2.53 -21.65
CA TYR A 75 32.32 1.64 -22.57
C TYR A 75 32.69 2.43 -23.83
N ARG A 76 33.97 2.82 -23.93
CA ARG A 76 34.55 3.44 -25.13
C ARG A 76 34.75 2.33 -26.19
N PRO A 77 34.10 2.39 -27.36
CA PRO A 77 34.46 1.52 -28.46
C PRO A 77 35.85 1.94 -28.95
N ALA A 78 36.86 1.13 -28.68
CA ALA A 78 38.13 1.21 -29.38
C ALA A 78 38.00 0.49 -30.72
N SER A 79 38.43 1.19 -31.78
CA SER A 79 38.48 0.78 -33.18
C SER A 79 39.31 -0.47 -33.44
#